data_AF-A0A950V899-F1
#
_entry.id   AF-A0A950V899-F1
#
_cell.length_a   1.000
_cell.length_b   1.000
_cell.length_c   1.000
_cell.angle_alpha   90.00
_cell.angle_beta   90.00
_cell.angle_gamma   90.00
#
_symmetry.space_group_name_H-M   'P 1'
#
loop_
_entity.id
_entity.type
_entity.pdbx_description
1 polymer ?
#
loop_
_entity_poly.entity_id
_entity_poly.type
_entity_poly.pdbx_seq_one_letter_code
_entity_poly.pdbx_strand_id
1 'polypeptide(L)' 'MSLFSSLSVSASGMTAQRTRAELLVENLANAETTRTPDGGPYRRKDVVFQSQGVDSPFAGVLSDEMNGGATG' A
#
# COMPACT_ATOMS: atom_id res chain seq x y z
N MET A 1 18.33 -10.24 0.69
CA MET A 1 17.58 -9.12 0.07
C MET A 1 18.57 -8.15 -0.56
N SER A 2 18.51 -7.94 -1.87
CA SER A 2 19.39 -6.99 -2.58
C SER A 2 19.06 -5.54 -2.19
N LEU A 3 20.04 -4.63 -2.15
CA LEU A 3 19.82 -3.20 -1.87
C LEU A 3 18.75 -2.58 -2.78
N PHE A 4 18.69 -3.00 -4.05
CA PHE A 4 17.67 -2.57 -5.00
C PHE A 4 16.24 -2.97 -4.59
N SER A 5 16.09 -4.13 -3.94
CA SER A 5 14.79 -4.59 -3.42
C SER A 5 14.35 -3.78 -2.20
N SER A 6 15.27 -3.36 -1.33
CA SER A 6 14.94 -2.45 -0.23
C SER A 6 14.51 -1.06 -0.74
N LEU A 7 15.21 -0.56 -1.76
CA LEU A 7 14.89 0.72 -2.39
C LEU A 7 13.52 0.68 -3.10
N SER A 8 13.19 -0.44 -3.76
CA SER A 8 11.89 -0.59 -4.44
C SER A 8 10.73 -0.64 -3.45
N VAL A 9 10.89 -1.31 -2.30
CA VAL A 9 9.90 -1.31 -1.20
C VAL A 9 9.70 0.10 -0.63
N SER A 10 10.79 0.84 -0.44
CA SER A 10 10.70 2.22 0.03
C SER A 10 10.01 3.13 -0.98
N ALA A 11 10.29 2.95 -2.28
CA ALA A 11 9.65 3.68 -3.37
C ALA A 11 8.15 3.37 -3.50
N SER A 12 7.75 2.11 -3.32
CA SER A 12 6.33 1.72 -3.33
C SER A 12 5.58 2.34 -2.15
N GLY A 13 6.18 2.33 -0.96
CA GLY A 13 5.65 3.02 0.23
C GLY A 13 5.49 4.53 0.01
N MET A 14 6.49 5.21 -0.54
CA MET A 14 6.41 6.64 -0.86
C MET A 14 5.31 6.96 -1.88
N THR A 15 5.16 6.12 -2.91
CA THR A 15 4.08 6.27 -3.89
C THR A 15 2.72 6.11 -3.22
N ALA A 16 2.55 5.12 -2.35
CA ALA A 16 1.31 4.90 -1.61
C ALA A 16 0.95 6.10 -0.70
N GLN A 17 1.95 6.70 -0.03
CA GLN A 17 1.74 7.90 0.78
C GLN A 17 1.44 9.14 -0.07
N ARG A 18 2.02 9.26 -1.27
CA ARG A 18 1.67 10.33 -2.21
C ARG A 18 0.19 10.27 -2.60
N THR A 19 -0.30 9.09 -2.97
CA THR A 19 -1.73 8.91 -3.29
C THR A 19 -2.64 9.24 -2.10
N ARG A 20 -2.22 8.90 -0.88
CA ARG A 20 -2.95 9.31 0.33
C ARG A 20 -3.00 10.83 0.47
N ALA A 21 -1.90 11.54 0.24
CA ALA A 21 -1.85 12.99 0.30
C ALA A 21 -2.75 13.62 -0.78
N GLU A 22 -2.74 13.11 -2.00
CA GLU A 22 -3.61 13.56 -3.10
C GLU A 22 -5.09 13.43 -2.73
N LEU A 23 -5.50 12.30 -2.13
CA LEU A 23 -6.88 12.11 -1.67
C LEU A 23 -7.26 13.03 -0.51
N LEU A 24 -6.34 13.32 0.41
CA LEU A 24 -6.58 14.31 1.46
C LEU A 24 -6.81 15.71 0.87
N VAL A 25 -6.03 16.08 -0.15
CA VAL A 25 -6.21 17.35 -0.88
C VAL A 25 -7.54 17.37 -1.62
N GLU A 26 -7.93 16.28 -2.28
CA GLU A 26 -9.23 16.16 -2.95
C GLU A 26 -10.39 16.32 -1.95
N ASN A 27 -10.31 15.65 -0.81
CA ASN A 27 -11.31 15.77 0.24
C ASN A 27 -11.43 17.20 0.77
N LEU A 28 -10.29 17.87 0.98
CA LEU A 28 -10.28 19.26 1.42
C LEU A 28 -10.89 20.19 0.38
N ALA A 29 -10.53 20.01 -0.90
CA ALA A 29 -11.04 20.82 -2.00
C ALA A 29 -12.57 20.70 -2.17
N ASN A 30 -13.13 19.53 -1.86
CA ASN A 30 -14.57 19.26 -2.02
C ASN A 30 -15.35 19.25 -0.69
N ALA A 31 -14.74 19.69 0.42
CA ALA A 31 -15.36 19.61 1.75
C ALA A 31 -16.71 20.34 1.84
N GLU A 32 -16.86 21.44 1.10
CA GLU A 32 -18.08 22.27 1.06
C GLU A 32 -18.97 22.00 -0.17
N THR A 33 -18.67 20.95 -0.94
CA THR A 33 -19.41 20.63 -2.15
C THR A 33 -20.73 19.93 -1.79
N THR A 34 -21.84 20.65 -1.93
CA THR A 34 -23.20 20.16 -1.63
C THR A 34 -23.94 19.59 -2.85
N ARG A 35 -23.37 19.76 -4.06
CA ARG A 35 -23.93 19.26 -5.32
C ARG A 35 -22.84 18.61 -6.17
N THR A 36 -22.87 17.28 -6.23
CA THR A 36 -22.05 16.48 -7.16
C THR A 36 -22.83 16.16 -8.44
N PRO A 37 -22.15 15.73 -9.53
CA PRO A 37 -22.82 15.27 -10.75
C PRO A 37 -23.78 14.09 -10.52
N ASP A 38 -23.46 13.22 -9.57
CA ASP A 38 -24.29 12.07 -9.18
C ASP A 38 -25.42 12.43 -8.21
N GLY A 39 -25.47 13.70 -7.78
CA GLY A 39 -26.45 14.22 -6.83
C GLY A 39 -25.99 14.11 -5.36
N GLY A 40 -26.36 15.12 -4.57
CA GLY A 40 -26.08 15.20 -3.14
C GLY A 40 -24.70 15.77 -2.78
N PRO A 41 -24.39 15.84 -1.47
CA PRO A 41 -23.12 16.35 -0.98
C PRO A 41 -21.96 15.39 -1.22
N TYR A 42 -20.75 15.95 -1.32
CA TYR A 42 -19.52 15.17 -1.44
C TYR A 42 -19.33 14.22 -0.25
N ARG A 43 -18.82 13.03 -0.53
CA ARG A 43 -18.47 12.03 0.49
C ARG A 43 -16.96 11.85 0.50
N ARG A 44 -16.38 11.98 1.70
CA ARG A 44 -14.95 11.79 1.92
C ARG A 44 -14.50 10.42 1.43
N LYS A 45 -13.36 10.39 0.76
CA LYS A 45 -12.68 9.16 0.32
C LYS A 45 -11.46 8.88 1.20
N ASP A 46 -11.27 7.62 1.59
CA ASP A 46 -10.11 7.18 2.37
C ASP A 46 -9.35 6.07 1.62
N VAL A 47 -8.03 6.03 1.81
CA VAL A 47 -7.18 4.97 1.26
C VAL A 47 -7.20 3.74 2.14
N VAL A 48 -7.19 2.56 1.52
CA VAL A 48 -6.93 1.28 2.17
C VAL A 48 -5.68 0.69 1.54
N PHE A 49 -4.64 0.49 2.37
CA PHE A 49 -3.42 -0.16 1.92
C PHE A 49 -3.55 -1.67 1.98
N GLN A 50 -2.96 -2.34 1.00
CA GLN A 50 -2.86 -3.80 0.95
C GLN A 50 -1.42 -4.19 0.65
N SER A 51 -0.97 -5.32 1.18
CA SER A 51 0.31 -5.89 0.82
C SER A 51 0.29 -6.39 -0.62
N GLN A 52 1.34 -6.08 -1.37
CA GLN A 52 1.60 -6.70 -2.65
C GLN A 52 2.29 -8.05 -2.42
N GLY A 53 1.85 -9.10 -3.14
CA GLY A 53 2.55 -10.37 -3.15
C GLY A 53 3.98 -10.19 -3.65
N VAL A 54 4.93 -10.82 -2.97
CA VAL A 54 6.34 -10.85 -3.39
C VAL A 54 6.69 -12.27 -3.86
N ASP A 55 7.58 -12.37 -4.85
CA ASP A 55 7.95 -13.64 -5.50
C ASP A 55 8.46 -14.70 -4.51
N SER A 56 9.04 -14.28 -3.38
CA SER A 56 9.43 -15.16 -2.27
C SER A 56 8.82 -14.64 -0.97
N PRO A 57 7.65 -15.14 -0.57
CA PRO A 57 7.06 -14.83 0.72
C PRO A 57 8.01 -15.28 1.84
N PHE A 58 8.13 -14.46 2.89
CA PHE A 58 8.95 -14.81 4.07
C PHE A 58 8.61 -16.21 4.61
N ALA A 59 7.33 -16.60 4.60
CA ALA A 59 6.89 -17.93 5.01
C ALA A 59 7.51 -19.06 4.16
N GLY A 60 7.71 -18.85 2.85
CA GLY A 60 8.36 -19.83 1.99
C GLY A 60 9.84 -20.01 2.35
N VAL A 61 10.58 -18.90 2.47
CA VAL A 61 11.99 -18.93 2.90
C VAL A 61 12.15 -19.53 4.30
N LEU A 62 11.26 -19.18 5.24
CA LEU A 62 11.29 -19.70 6.60
C LEU A 62 11.05 -21.22 6.63
N SER A 63 10.13 -21.71 5.79
CA SER A 63 9.83 -23.14 5.68
C SER A 63 11.03 -23.93 5.16
N ASP A 64 11.70 -23.40 4.13
CA ASP A 64 12.90 -24.01 3.55
C ASP A 64 14.04 -24.11 4.58
N GLU A 65 14.29 -23.04 5.34
CA GLU A 65 15.30 -23.01 6.40
C GLU A 65 14.96 -23.95 7.57
N MET A 66 13.69 -23.99 7.99
CA MET A 66 13.23 -24.89 9.05
C MET A 66 13.35 -26.37 8.66
N ASN A 67 13.14 -26.71 7.38
CA ASN A 67 13.24 -28.08 6.90
C ASN A 67 14.69 -28.50 6.65
N GLY A 68 15.57 -27.56 6.26
CA GLY A 68 17.01 -27.79 6.10
C GLY A 68 17.75 -28.07 7.41
N GLY A 69 17.23 -27.63 8.55
CA GLY A 69 17.79 -27.92 9.88
C GLY A 69 17.47 -29.32 10.44
N ALA A 70 16.59 -30.10 9.79
CA ALA A 70 16.16 -31.41 10.26
C ALA A 70 16.99 -32.60 9.70
N THR A 71 17.95 -32.35 8.80
CA THR A 71 18.82 -33.38 8.19
C THR A 71 20.27 -33.31 8.68
N GLY A 72 20.47 -33.09 9.99
CA GLY A 72 21.76 -33.26 10.67
C GLY A 72 21.89 -34.64 11.28
#